data_AF-A0A0M9ZHQ2-F1
#
_entry.id   AF-A0A0M9ZHQ2-F1
#
_cell.length_a   1.000
_cell.length_b   1.000
_cell.length_c   1.000
_cell.angle_alpha   90.00
_cell.angle_beta   90.00
_cell.angle_gamma   90.00
#
_symmetry.space_group_name_H-M   'P 1'
#
loop_
_entity.id
_entity.type
_entity.pdbx_description
1 polymer ?
#
loop_
_entity_poly.entity_id
_entity_poly.type
_entity_poly.pdbx_seq_one_letter_code
_entity_poly.pdbx_strand_id
1 'polypeptide(L)' 'MHSDSSRLCCSRAHCPTTQGAVVSSPAHSALHGIRPMTETVPLDDVDTAYQKMLAGKARFRMVLVPS' A
#
# COMPACT_ATOMS: atom_id res chain seq x y z
N MET A 1 31.37 14.39 14.50
CA MET A 1 30.36 14.96 13.58
C MET A 1 29.50 13.82 13.04
N HIS A 2 28.41 13.49 13.73
CA HIS A 2 27.41 12.54 13.25
C HIS A 2 26.15 13.36 12.99
N SER A 3 25.87 13.60 11.70
CA SER A 3 24.74 14.42 11.26
C SER A 3 23.43 13.69 11.58
N ASP A 4 22.58 14.31 12.39
CA ASP A 4 21.26 13.84 12.80
C ASP A 4 20.26 14.00 11.63
N SER A 5 20.45 13.21 10.56
CA SER A 5 19.61 13.21 9.36
C SER A 5 18.17 12.73 9.61
N SER A 6 17.85 12.26 10.82
CA SER A 6 16.51 11.75 11.18
C SER A 6 15.48 12.87 11.37
N ARG A 7 15.93 14.11 11.63
CA ARG A 7 15.02 15.25 11.89
C ARG A 7 14.58 16.01 10.65
N LEU A 8 15.21 15.77 9.49
CA LEU A 8 14.98 16.58 8.29
C LEU A 8 13.79 16.10 7.43
N CYS A 9 13.30 14.87 7.61
CA CYS A 9 12.26 14.29 6.75
C CYS A 9 10.82 14.73 7.11
N CYS A 10 10.63 15.45 8.22
CA CYS A 10 9.31 15.84 8.72
C CYS A 10 8.87 17.26 8.29
N SER A 11 9.19 17.68 7.07
CA SER A 11 8.61 18.90 6.49
C SER A 11 7.19 18.61 6.00
N ARG A 12 6.21 18.62 6.91
CA ARG A 12 4.74 18.74 6.68
C ARG A 12 4.05 17.75 5.72
N ALA A 13 4.78 16.88 5.03
CA ALA A 13 4.27 15.76 4.26
C ALA A 13 4.27 14.51 5.14
N HIS A 14 3.17 13.77 5.10
CA HIS A 14 3.02 12.53 5.86
C HIS A 14 4.11 11.53 5.46
N CYS A 15 5.00 11.21 6.41
CA CYS A 15 5.98 10.16 6.24
C CYS A 15 5.26 8.80 6.31
N PRO A 16 5.50 7.85 5.38
CA PRO A 16 4.94 6.51 5.51
C PRO A 16 5.36 5.95 6.87
N THR A 17 4.35 5.66 7.66
CA THR A 17 4.37 5.42 9.11
C THR A 17 5.55 4.56 9.57
N THR A 18 6.23 4.97 10.65
CA THR A 18 7.13 4.11 11.43
C THR A 18 6.41 2.81 11.82
N GLN A 19 7.13 1.70 12.01
CA GLN A 19 6.54 0.39 12.36
C GLN A 19 5.57 0.42 13.56
N GLY A 20 5.71 1.37 14.49
CA GLY A 20 4.78 1.54 15.62
C GLY A 20 3.48 2.29 15.28
N ALA A 21 3.43 3.03 14.17
CA ALA A 21 2.27 3.80 13.73
C ALA A 21 1.35 3.02 12.76
N VAL A 22 1.79 1.85 12.26
CA VAL A 22 1.04 1.00 11.32
C VAL A 22 0.01 0.08 12.00
N VAL A 23 -0.48 0.41 13.21
CA VAL A 23 -1.48 -0.42 13.90
C VAL A 23 -2.87 -0.22 13.25
N SER A 24 -3.04 -0.76 12.05
CA SER A 24 -4.34 -1.01 11.44
C SER A 24 -4.65 -2.50 11.62
N SER A 25 -5.41 -2.83 12.67
CA SER A 25 -5.90 -4.20 12.83
C SER A 25 -6.95 -4.51 11.75
N PRO A 26 -6.89 -5.66 11.04
CA PRO A 26 -7.97 -6.10 10.16
C PRO A 26 -9.32 -6.16 10.87
N ALA A 27 -9.33 -6.42 12.18
CA ALA A 27 -10.54 -6.38 13.01
C ALA A 27 -11.13 -4.95 13.09
N HIS A 28 -10.29 -3.91 13.18
CA HIS A 28 -10.76 -2.52 13.15
C HIS A 28 -11.40 -2.19 11.81
N SER A 29 -10.73 -2.51 10.70
CA SER A 29 -11.31 -2.34 9.36
C SER A 29 -12.59 -3.15 9.17
N ALA A 30 -12.66 -4.36 9.76
CA ALA A 30 -13.84 -5.20 9.75
C ALA A 30 -15.03 -4.57 10.47
N LEU A 31 -14.81 -4.10 11.70
CA LEU A 31 -15.82 -3.47 12.57
C LEU A 31 -16.39 -2.18 11.96
N HIS A 32 -15.56 -1.40 11.26
CA HIS A 32 -15.99 -0.14 10.63
C HIS A 32 -16.40 -0.29 9.15
N GLY A 33 -16.46 -1.51 8.62
CA GLY A 33 -16.86 -1.76 7.23
C GLY A 33 -15.88 -1.20 6.19
N ILE A 34 -14.65 -0.85 6.57
CA ILE A 34 -13.63 -0.33 5.67
C ILE A 34 -13.11 -1.49 4.83
N ARG A 35 -13.42 -1.49 3.54
CA ARG A 35 -12.94 -2.49 2.58
C ARG A 35 -12.26 -1.81 1.40
N PRO A 36 -11.02 -2.18 1.06
CA PRO A 36 -10.41 -1.72 -0.17
C PRO A 36 -11.15 -2.35 -1.36
N MET A 37 -11.30 -1.58 -2.44
CA MET A 37 -11.66 -2.15 -3.74
C MET A 37 -10.41 -2.78 -4.35
N THR A 38 -10.38 -4.11 -4.39
CA THR A 38 -9.24 -4.88 -4.90
C THR A 38 -9.62 -5.65 -6.15
N GLU A 39 -8.69 -5.69 -7.09
CA GLU A 39 -8.72 -6.61 -8.23
C GLU A 39 -7.65 -7.67 -8.02
N THR A 40 -8.06 -8.94 -8.02
CA THR A 40 -7.18 -10.08 -7.76
C THR A 40 -6.70 -10.67 -9.08
N VAL A 41 -5.38 -10.91 -9.20
CA VAL A 41 -4.76 -11.46 -10.40
C VAL A 41 -3.77 -12.57 -10.01
N PRO A 42 -3.68 -13.70 -10.74
CA PRO A 42 -2.64 -14.71 -10.50
C PRO A 42 -1.24 -14.10 -10.58
N LEU A 43 -0.32 -14.63 -9.77
CA LEU A 43 1.08 -14.16 -9.77
C LEU A 43 1.76 -14.34 -11.15
N ASP A 44 1.35 -15.36 -11.90
CA ASP A 44 1.84 -15.64 -13.25
C ASP A 44 1.50 -14.54 -14.25
N ASP A 45 0.45 -13.75 -13.98
CA ASP A 45 -0.04 -12.68 -14.85
C ASP A 45 0.49 -11.29 -14.44
N VAL A 46 1.62 -11.22 -13.71
CA VAL A 46 2.15 -9.98 -13.14
C VAL A 46 2.38 -8.89 -14.18
N ASP A 47 2.89 -9.25 -15.36
CA ASP A 47 3.18 -8.29 -16.42
C ASP A 47 1.90 -7.65 -16.95
N THR A 48 0.88 -8.47 -17.20
CA THR A 48 -0.44 -7.99 -17.64
C THR A 48 -1.08 -7.09 -16.58
N ALA A 49 -1.01 -7.49 -15.31
CA ALA A 49 -1.52 -6.68 -14.19
C ALA A 49 -0.80 -5.33 -14.09
N TYR A 50 0.53 -5.33 -14.25
CA TYR A 50 1.36 -4.14 -14.19
C TYR A 50 1.08 -3.18 -15.34
N GLN A 51 0.96 -3.68 -16.58
CA GLN A 51 0.60 -2.87 -17.74
C GLN A 51 -0.79 -2.25 -17.59
N LYS A 52 -1.76 -3.01 -17.05
CA LYS A 52 -3.10 -2.48 -16.75
C LYS A 52 -3.06 -1.35 -15.71
N MET A 53 -2.18 -1.46 -14.72
CA MET A 53 -1.96 -0.41 -13.72
C MET A 53 -1.32 0.84 -14.34
N LEU A 54 -0.26 0.70 -15.15
CA LEU A 54 0.38 1.81 -15.85
C LEU A 54 -0.59 2.55 -16.80
N ALA A 55 -1.51 1.80 -17.43
CA ALA A 55 -2.55 2.36 -18.27
C ALA A 55 -3.70 3.05 -17.49
N GLY A 56 -3.66 3.06 -16.15
CA GLY A 56 -4.71 3.65 -15.31
C GLY A 56 -6.04 2.89 -15.34
N LYS A 57 -6.04 1.65 -15.84
CA LYS A 57 -7.24 0.81 -16.00
C LYS A 57 -7.49 -0.12 -14.81
N ALA A 58 -6.59 -0.16 -13.84
CA ALA A 58 -6.75 -0.93 -12.61
C ALA A 58 -7.77 -0.29 -11.67
N ARG A 59 -8.57 -1.12 -11.00
CA ARG A 59 -9.50 -0.65 -9.96
C ARG A 59 -8.75 -0.47 -8.65
N PHE A 60 -8.24 0.74 -8.40
CA PHE A 60 -7.55 1.20 -7.17
C PHE A 60 -6.34 0.37 -6.71
N ARG A 61 -6.53 -0.91 -6.36
CA ARG A 61 -5.50 -1.83 -5.87
C ARG A 61 -5.56 -3.15 -6.61
N MET A 62 -4.48 -3.48 -7.30
CA MET A 62 -4.22 -4.84 -7.77
C MET A 62 -3.60 -5.66 -6.63
N VAL A 63 -4.03 -6.91 -6.47
CA VAL A 63 -3.47 -7.88 -5.52
C VAL A 63 -3.07 -9.13 -6.29
N LEU A 64 -1.78 -9.46 -6.26
CA LEU A 64 -1.28 -10.70 -6.82
C LEU A 64 -1.49 -11.82 -5.82
N VAL A 65 -2.06 -12.93 -6.27
CA VAL A 65 -2.24 -14.13 -5.46
C VAL A 65 -1.40 -15.27 -6.00
N PRO A 66 -0.86 -16.14 -5.12
CA PRO A 66 -0.24 -17.39 -5.56
C PRO A 66 -1.24 -18.18 -6.43
N SER A 67 -0.72 -18.77 -7.51
CA SER A 67 -1.43 -19.71 -8.39
C SER A 67 -1.84 -20.98 -7.66
#